data_AF-A0AA39XBR7-F1
#
_entry.id   AF-A0AA39XBR7-F1
#
_cell.length_a   1.000
_cell.length_b   1.000
_cell.length_c   1.000
_cell.angle_alpha   90.00
_cell.angle_beta   90.00
_cell.angle_gamma   90.00
#
_symmetry.space_group_name_H-M   'P 1'
#
loop_
_entity.id
_entity.type
_entity.pdbx_description
1 polymer ?
#
loop_
_entity_poly.entity_id
_entity_poly.type
_entity_poly.pdbx_seq_one_letter_code
_entity_poly.pdbx_strand_id
1 'polypeptide(L)'
;MSEARSYQYEAAVHEPPAMGYGTRESRRLQQRDEYKDFIITSLDLELIDYPHHLPDVERVSEIGLAAFDPRDSQCGPVLELANGDAAELAKRITSAHDIFNEWKSITARTCEAPCHTYWNRTYNDRHVAEPYEAMFAKSEICRSTVAISKLVDFFKTLSTAKLTPEEKAWGQKRKILILFWDARLEHRILKNWNLYPELDGMNIVYWDLQLWSLLYNSRRVGAHKASRMKNPQLRSIAEI
;
A
#
# COMPACT_ATOMS: atom_id res chain seq x y z
N MET A 1 17.60 -13.03 23.45
CA MET A 1 16.60 -11.97 23.77
C MET A 1 15.97 -11.38 22.48
N SER A 2 15.58 -12.21 21.50
CA SER A 2 15.19 -11.74 20.15
C SER A 2 13.71 -11.97 19.77
N GLU A 3 12.93 -12.66 20.59
CA GLU A 3 11.54 -13.02 20.23
C GLU A 3 10.49 -11.97 20.64
N ALA A 4 10.81 -11.06 21.56
CA ALA A 4 9.85 -10.05 22.04
C ALA A 4 9.64 -8.86 21.07
N ARG A 5 10.42 -8.76 19.98
CA ARG A 5 10.33 -7.64 19.02
C ARG A 5 9.61 -7.98 17.71
N SER A 6 9.30 -9.25 17.44
CA SER A 6 8.44 -9.63 16.29
C SER A 6 6.95 -9.37 16.57
N TYR A 7 6.55 -9.30 17.85
CA TYR A 7 5.17 -9.04 18.27
C TYR A 7 4.64 -7.62 17.96
N GLN A 8 5.50 -6.66 17.62
CA GLN A 8 5.05 -5.33 17.20
C GLN A 8 4.55 -5.28 15.74
N TYR A 9 4.92 -6.27 14.91
CA TYR A 9 4.43 -6.37 13.52
C TYR A 9 2.94 -6.74 13.48
N GLU A 10 2.50 -7.68 14.32
CA GLU A 10 1.10 -8.11 14.38
C GLU A 10 0.17 -7.10 15.07
N ALA A 11 0.72 -6.16 15.85
CA ALA A 11 -0.08 -5.17 16.58
C ALA A 11 -0.38 -3.89 15.78
N ALA A 12 0.36 -3.61 14.70
CA ALA A 12 0.25 -2.36 13.93
C ALA A 12 -0.49 -2.50 12.59
N VAL A 13 -0.68 -3.73 12.10
CA VAL A 13 -1.52 -4.02 10.92
C VAL A 13 -2.92 -4.27 11.44
N HIS A 14 -3.75 -3.23 11.44
CA HIS A 14 -5.14 -3.39 11.83
C HIS A 14 -5.85 -4.27 10.81
N GLU A 15 -6.46 -5.37 11.25
CA GLU A 15 -7.56 -5.96 10.49
C GLU A 15 -8.58 -4.84 10.24
N PRO A 16 -9.10 -4.66 9.02
CA PRO A 16 -10.22 -3.75 8.81
C PRO A 16 -11.35 -4.16 9.76
N PRO A 17 -12.10 -3.19 10.33
CA PRO A 17 -13.09 -3.46 11.36
C PRO A 17 -13.98 -4.63 10.95
N ALA A 18 -14.15 -5.56 11.90
CA ALA A 18 -14.94 -6.76 11.71
C ALA A 18 -16.26 -6.39 11.06
N MET A 19 -16.53 -6.97 9.88
CA MET A 19 -17.76 -6.74 9.14
C MET A 19 -18.95 -7.13 10.00
N GLY A 20 -19.53 -6.16 10.69
CA GLY A 20 -20.70 -6.34 11.55
C GLY A 20 -21.88 -6.93 10.77
N TYR A 21 -22.79 -7.55 11.52
CA TYR A 21 -24.03 -8.09 10.98
C TYR A 21 -24.92 -6.92 10.50
N GLY A 22 -25.06 -6.77 9.18
CA GLY A 22 -25.87 -5.74 8.53
C GLY A 22 -26.06 -6.03 7.03
N THR A 23 -27.00 -5.33 6.38
CA THR A 23 -27.16 -5.42 4.92
C THR A 23 -25.87 -4.96 4.22
N ARG A 24 -25.62 -5.38 2.97
CA ARG A 24 -24.42 -4.98 2.21
C ARG A 24 -24.30 -3.46 2.06
N GLU A 25 -25.44 -2.79 2.02
CA GLU A 25 -25.57 -1.34 1.84
C GLU A 25 -25.32 -0.56 3.13
N SER A 26 -25.87 -1.02 4.27
CA SER A 26 -25.58 -0.42 5.59
C SER A 26 -24.10 -0.56 5.97
N ARG A 27 -23.46 -1.68 5.63
CA ARG A 27 -22.01 -1.86 5.79
C ARG A 27 -21.18 -0.91 4.94
N ARG A 28 -21.57 -0.68 3.68
CA ARG A 28 -20.91 0.28 2.79
C ARG A 28 -21.01 1.71 3.31
N LEU A 29 -22.16 2.08 3.85
CA LEU A 29 -22.39 3.42 4.41
C LEU A 29 -21.57 3.65 5.69
N GLN A 30 -21.53 2.69 6.61
CA GLN A 30 -20.71 2.79 7.83
C GLN A 30 -19.21 2.87 7.54
N GLN A 31 -18.68 2.01 6.66
CA GLN A 31 -17.27 2.10 6.25
C GLN A 31 -16.99 3.44 5.55
N ARG A 32 -17.90 3.91 4.70
CA ARG A 32 -17.72 5.21 4.05
C ARG A 32 -17.64 6.34 5.06
N ASP A 33 -18.51 6.35 6.08
CA ASP A 33 -18.48 7.38 7.12
C ASP A 33 -17.25 7.30 8.02
N GLU A 34 -16.68 6.12 8.21
CA GLU A 34 -15.43 5.91 8.94
C GLU A 34 -14.21 6.42 8.17
N TYR A 35 -14.15 6.16 6.85
CA TYR A 35 -12.99 6.50 6.00
C TYR A 35 -13.12 7.81 5.23
N LYS A 36 -14.25 8.52 5.28
CA LYS A 36 -14.48 9.77 4.53
C LYS A 36 -13.46 10.88 4.80
N ASP A 37 -12.77 10.80 5.93
CA ASP A 37 -11.79 11.80 6.36
C ASP A 37 -10.34 11.32 6.29
N PHE A 38 -10.12 10.05 5.98
CA PHE A 38 -8.79 9.48 5.80
C PHE A 38 -8.20 9.93 4.47
N ILE A 39 -6.95 10.38 4.51
CA ILE A 39 -6.13 10.47 3.32
C ILE A 39 -5.64 9.05 3.02
N ILE A 40 -6.01 8.49 1.87
CA ILE A 40 -5.62 7.15 1.46
C ILE A 40 -4.32 7.29 0.67
N THR A 41 -3.29 6.53 1.02
CA THR A 41 -1.99 6.59 0.37
C THR A 41 -1.42 5.19 0.19
N SER A 42 -0.62 4.99 -0.84
CA SER A 42 0.18 3.78 -1.04
C SER A 42 1.65 4.14 -1.02
N LEU A 43 2.45 3.24 -0.43
CA LEU A 43 3.91 3.29 -0.43
C LEU A 43 4.42 1.97 -0.97
N ASP A 44 5.35 2.06 -1.91
CA ASP A 44 5.99 0.92 -2.54
C ASP A 44 7.49 1.18 -2.60
N LEU A 45 8.29 0.19 -2.18
CA LEU A 45 9.75 0.27 -2.21
C LEU A 45 10.31 -0.85 -3.05
N GLU A 46 11.14 -0.49 -4.03
CA GLU A 46 11.83 -1.49 -4.85
C GLU A 46 13.29 -1.65 -4.43
N LEU A 47 13.78 -2.89 -4.51
CA LEU A 47 15.18 -3.22 -4.28
C LEU A 47 15.84 -3.64 -5.59
N ILE A 48 17.12 -3.31 -5.78
CA ILE A 48 17.93 -4.04 -6.76
C ILE A 48 18.06 -5.50 -6.33
N ASP A 49 18.02 -6.44 -7.28
CA ASP A 49 18.15 -7.87 -6.99
C ASP A 49 19.58 -8.27 -6.57
N TYR A 50 20.60 -7.50 -6.96
CA TYR A 50 22.02 -7.82 -6.73
C TYR A 50 22.84 -6.54 -6.51
N PRO A 51 23.87 -6.53 -5.64
CA PRO A 51 24.44 -7.69 -4.93
C PRO A 51 23.77 -8.04 -3.61
N HIS A 52 23.63 -9.35 -3.33
CA HIS A 52 22.97 -9.86 -2.11
C HIS A 52 23.76 -9.65 -0.81
N HIS A 53 25.05 -9.30 -0.89
CA HIS A 53 25.86 -9.03 0.31
C HIS A 53 25.53 -7.68 0.95
N LEU A 54 24.89 -6.78 0.20
CA LEU A 54 24.43 -5.50 0.74
C LEU A 54 23.12 -5.70 1.52
N PRO A 55 22.94 -4.99 2.64
CA PRO A 55 21.68 -5.01 3.36
C PRO A 55 20.55 -4.38 2.53
N ASP A 56 19.31 -4.80 2.77
CA ASP A 56 18.15 -4.33 2.00
C ASP A 56 18.06 -2.79 1.94
N VAL A 57 18.39 -2.08 3.02
CA VAL A 57 18.38 -0.60 3.06
C VAL A 57 19.34 0.07 2.10
N GLU A 58 20.46 -0.58 1.80
CA GLU A 58 21.43 -0.07 0.83
C GLU A 58 21.03 -0.45 -0.60
N ARG A 59 20.19 -1.48 -0.75
CA ARG A 59 19.69 -1.99 -2.03
C ARG A 59 18.42 -1.33 -2.52
N VAL A 60 17.77 -0.49 -1.71
CA VAL A 60 16.57 0.26 -2.14
C VAL A 60 16.94 1.11 -3.34
N SER A 61 16.27 0.88 -4.46
CA SER A 61 16.47 1.61 -5.71
C SER A 61 15.43 2.69 -5.92
N GLU A 62 14.20 2.49 -5.46
CA GLU A 62 13.08 3.36 -5.81
C GLU A 62 12.08 3.52 -4.65
N ILE A 63 11.40 4.67 -4.63
CA ILE A 63 10.27 4.96 -3.75
C ILE A 63 9.10 5.38 -4.63
N GLY A 64 8.02 4.60 -4.59
CA GLY A 64 6.72 4.92 -5.17
C GLY A 64 5.76 5.42 -4.11
N LEU A 65 5.13 6.57 -4.36
CA LEU A 65 4.08 7.11 -3.51
C LEU A 65 2.85 7.49 -4.33
N ALA A 66 1.68 7.20 -3.78
CA ALA A 66 0.42 7.74 -4.29
C ALA A 66 -0.46 8.21 -3.13
N ALA A 67 -1.25 9.25 -3.31
CA ALA A 67 -2.21 9.72 -2.32
C ALA A 67 -3.51 10.21 -2.95
N PHE A 68 -4.60 9.96 -2.25
CA PHE A 68 -5.94 10.45 -2.51
C PHE A 68 -6.48 11.09 -1.25
N ASP A 69 -6.81 12.38 -1.32
CA ASP A 69 -7.43 13.11 -0.21
C ASP A 69 -8.90 13.40 -0.54
N PRO A 70 -9.86 12.77 0.18
CA PRO A 70 -11.29 12.96 -0.08
C PRO A 70 -11.77 14.39 0.20
N ARG A 71 -11.00 15.21 0.93
CA ARG A 71 -11.30 16.63 1.17
C ARG A 71 -10.79 17.55 0.04
N ASP A 72 -10.16 17.03 -1.00
CA ASP A 72 -9.80 17.87 -2.15
C ASP A 72 -11.05 18.50 -2.77
N SER A 73 -11.04 19.81 -2.99
CA SER A 73 -12.18 20.52 -3.61
C SER A 73 -12.40 20.11 -5.07
N GLN A 74 -11.40 19.46 -5.71
CA GLN A 74 -11.59 18.78 -7.00
C GLN A 74 -12.39 17.48 -6.86
N CYS A 75 -12.54 16.97 -5.63
CA CYS A 75 -13.52 15.97 -5.29
C CYS A 75 -14.87 16.65 -5.08
N GLY A 76 -15.70 16.68 -6.12
CA GLY A 76 -17.16 16.83 -5.94
C GLY A 76 -17.67 15.85 -4.88
N PRO A 77 -18.92 15.98 -4.41
CA PRO A 77 -19.44 15.18 -3.30
C PRO A 77 -19.12 13.70 -3.50
N VAL A 78 -18.47 13.07 -2.51
CA VAL A 78 -18.02 11.67 -2.50
C VAL A 78 -19.14 10.68 -2.94
N LEU A 79 -20.40 11.12 -2.87
CA LEU A 79 -21.58 10.44 -3.39
C LEU A 79 -21.58 10.18 -4.91
N GLU A 80 -20.94 11.01 -5.73
CA GLU A 80 -20.84 10.77 -7.19
C GLU A 80 -19.78 9.72 -7.53
N LEU A 81 -18.81 9.47 -6.63
CA LEU A 81 -17.71 8.53 -6.83
C LEU A 81 -18.12 7.06 -6.69
N ALA A 82 -19.25 6.76 -6.03
CA ALA A 82 -19.77 5.40 -5.92
C ALA A 82 -20.31 4.85 -7.26
N ASN A 83 -20.62 5.75 -8.20
CA ASN A 83 -21.00 5.45 -9.58
C ASN A 83 -19.94 5.94 -10.60
N GLY A 84 -18.84 6.54 -10.11
CA GLY A 84 -17.82 7.14 -10.95
C GLY A 84 -16.91 6.11 -11.59
N ASP A 85 -16.54 6.36 -12.85
CA ASP A 85 -15.51 5.61 -13.56
C ASP A 85 -14.20 5.66 -12.77
N ALA A 86 -13.56 4.50 -12.56
CA ALA A 86 -12.27 4.39 -11.88
C ALA A 86 -11.21 5.31 -12.53
N ALA A 87 -11.35 5.59 -13.83
CA ALA A 87 -10.51 6.55 -14.54
C ALA A 87 -10.61 7.98 -14.00
N GLU A 88 -11.80 8.44 -13.58
CA GLU A 88 -11.99 9.78 -12.99
C GLU A 88 -11.44 9.88 -11.58
N LEU A 89 -11.50 8.78 -10.82
CA LEU A 89 -10.83 8.68 -9.52
C LEU A 89 -9.31 8.73 -9.66
N ALA A 90 -8.77 8.01 -10.64
CA ALA A 90 -7.33 7.95 -10.89
C ALA A 90 -6.73 9.34 -11.18
N LYS A 91 -7.46 10.22 -11.88
CA LYS A 91 -7.02 11.60 -12.16
C LYS A 91 -6.84 12.47 -10.91
N ARG A 92 -7.40 12.05 -9.77
CA ARG A 92 -7.34 12.78 -8.49
C ARG A 92 -6.28 12.23 -7.55
N ILE A 93 -5.61 11.14 -7.94
CA ILE A 93 -4.49 10.58 -7.20
C ILE A 93 -3.26 11.42 -7.55
N THR A 94 -2.59 11.94 -6.53
CA THR A 94 -1.26 12.52 -6.70
C THR A 94 -0.23 11.40 -6.52
N SER A 95 0.75 11.34 -7.41
CA SER A 95 1.82 10.34 -7.36
C SER A 95 3.18 11.00 -7.43
N ALA A 96 4.13 10.42 -6.69
CA ALA A 96 5.54 10.77 -6.73
C ALA A 96 6.36 9.50 -6.92
N HIS A 97 7.46 9.61 -7.65
CA HIS A 97 8.36 8.51 -7.91
C HIS A 97 9.81 8.99 -7.86
N ASP A 98 10.58 8.50 -6.90
CA ASP A 98 12.00 8.83 -6.73
C ASP A 98 12.86 7.60 -7.04
N ILE A 99 13.83 7.75 -7.94
CA ILE A 99 14.85 6.75 -8.25
C ILE A 99 16.16 7.17 -7.60
N PHE A 100 16.78 6.26 -6.87
CA PHE A 100 18.03 6.51 -6.16
C PHE A 100 19.17 6.59 -7.17
N ASN A 101 19.89 7.71 -7.15
CA ASN A 101 20.95 8.02 -8.10
C ASN A 101 22.07 6.97 -8.08
N GLU A 102 22.28 6.32 -6.95
CA GLU A 102 23.20 5.20 -6.71
C GLU A 102 22.86 3.99 -7.58
N TRP A 103 21.57 3.78 -7.89
CA TRP A 103 21.05 2.59 -8.56
C TRP A 103 20.39 2.87 -9.91
N LYS A 104 20.29 4.14 -10.35
CA LYS A 104 19.61 4.56 -11.59
C LYS A 104 20.06 3.85 -12.87
N SER A 105 21.27 3.29 -12.90
CA SER A 105 21.81 2.56 -14.06
C SER A 105 21.56 1.05 -13.98
N ILE A 106 21.04 0.56 -12.86
CA ILE A 106 20.69 -0.83 -12.64
C ILE A 106 19.21 -1.01 -13.02
N THR A 107 18.99 -1.83 -14.03
CA THR A 107 17.68 -2.18 -14.59
C THR A 107 17.61 -3.69 -14.69
N ALA A 108 16.45 -4.28 -14.97
CA ALA A 108 16.37 -5.72 -15.24
C ALA A 108 17.33 -6.20 -16.36
N ARG A 109 17.69 -5.32 -17.30
CA ARG A 109 18.63 -5.63 -18.39
C ARG A 109 20.11 -5.54 -17.98
N THR A 110 20.41 -4.71 -16.98
CA THR A 110 21.79 -4.43 -16.54
C THR A 110 22.12 -5.04 -15.18
N CYS A 111 21.12 -5.59 -14.49
CA CYS A 111 21.30 -6.30 -13.24
C CYS A 111 21.99 -7.65 -13.48
N GLU A 112 23.07 -7.91 -12.75
CA GLU A 112 23.87 -9.14 -12.86
C GLU A 112 23.24 -10.33 -12.11
N ALA A 113 22.04 -10.17 -11.54
CA ALA A 113 21.42 -11.24 -10.78
C ALA A 113 21.28 -12.51 -11.65
N PRO A 114 21.59 -13.70 -11.11
CA PRO A 114 21.44 -14.97 -11.83
C PRO A 114 20.02 -15.17 -12.40
N CYS A 115 19.00 -14.65 -11.71
CA CYS A 115 17.63 -14.69 -12.19
C CYS A 115 17.40 -13.90 -13.49
N HIS A 116 18.23 -12.93 -13.85
CA HIS A 116 18.11 -12.21 -15.13
C HIS A 116 18.98 -12.80 -16.24
N THR A 117 20.07 -13.50 -15.88
CA THR A 117 21.02 -14.08 -16.85
C THR A 117 20.64 -15.50 -17.30
N TYR A 118 20.12 -16.34 -16.40
CA TYR A 118 19.72 -17.72 -16.73
C TYR A 118 18.26 -17.85 -17.24
N TRP A 119 17.43 -16.84 -17.02
CA TRP A 119 15.99 -16.92 -17.34
C TRP A 119 15.67 -16.61 -18.80
N ASN A 120 16.66 -16.11 -19.55
CA ASN A 120 16.53 -15.78 -20.98
C ASN A 120 16.39 -17.00 -21.90
N ARG A 121 16.29 -18.23 -21.37
CA ARG A 121 16.34 -19.46 -22.19
C ARG A 121 15.09 -20.34 -22.21
N THR A 122 14.10 -20.20 -21.32
CA THR A 122 13.03 -21.24 -21.27
C THR A 122 11.64 -20.89 -20.73
N TYR A 123 11.29 -19.66 -20.34
CA TYR A 123 9.93 -19.39 -19.84
C TYR A 123 9.37 -18.07 -20.37
N ASN A 124 8.33 -18.17 -21.20
CA ASN A 124 7.69 -17.10 -21.95
C ASN A 124 6.62 -16.30 -21.15
N ASP A 125 6.55 -16.46 -19.82
CA ASP A 125 5.45 -15.94 -18.99
C ASP A 125 5.92 -15.15 -17.76
N ARG A 126 6.98 -14.33 -17.85
CA ARG A 126 7.53 -13.68 -16.63
C ARG A 126 7.81 -12.21 -16.81
N HIS A 127 7.43 -11.45 -15.76
CA HIS A 127 7.55 -10.01 -15.57
C HIS A 127 8.86 -9.48 -16.17
N VAL A 128 8.78 -8.97 -17.39
CA VAL A 128 9.76 -8.01 -17.88
C VAL A 128 9.44 -6.76 -17.09
N ALA A 129 10.32 -6.36 -16.16
CA ALA A 129 10.28 -5.00 -15.65
C ALA A 129 10.55 -4.11 -16.87
N GLU A 130 9.47 -3.61 -17.48
CA GLU A 130 9.55 -2.58 -18.49
C GLU A 130 10.33 -1.40 -17.89
N PRO A 131 11.13 -0.67 -18.70
CA PRO A 131 11.85 0.49 -18.18
C PRO A 131 10.88 1.34 -17.35
N TYR A 132 11.31 1.71 -16.13
CA TYR A 132 10.57 2.36 -15.05
C TYR A 132 9.96 3.73 -15.43
N GLU A 133 9.16 3.75 -16.49
CA GLU A 133 8.28 4.83 -16.86
C GLU A 133 7.05 4.68 -15.96
N ALA A 134 7.11 5.32 -14.79
CA ALA A 134 5.90 5.52 -14.02
C ALA A 134 4.88 6.24 -14.92
N MET A 135 3.82 5.53 -15.32
CA MET A 135 2.81 6.07 -16.24
C MET A 135 2.04 7.27 -15.64
N PHE A 136 2.12 7.43 -14.32
CA PHE A 136 1.34 8.40 -13.54
C PHE A 136 2.19 9.54 -12.95
N ALA A 137 3.52 9.41 -12.94
CA ALA A 137 4.42 10.44 -12.41
C ALA A 137 5.73 10.46 -13.19
N LYS A 138 6.32 11.64 -13.33
CA LYS A 138 7.69 11.74 -13.83
C LYS A 138 8.65 11.29 -12.73
N SER A 139 9.49 10.28 -13.01
CA SER A 139 10.52 9.82 -12.09
C SER A 139 11.56 10.91 -11.84
N GLU A 140 11.86 11.17 -10.56
CA GLU A 140 12.93 12.08 -10.15
C GLU A 140 14.16 11.29 -9.71
N ILE A 141 15.33 11.63 -10.23
CA ILE A 141 16.58 10.99 -9.83
C ILE A 141 17.22 11.83 -8.72
N CYS A 142 17.36 11.25 -7.53
CA CYS A 142 17.97 11.94 -6.40
C CYS A 142 18.78 10.99 -5.50
N ARG A 143 19.55 11.54 -4.55
CA ARG A 143 20.27 10.71 -3.57
C ARG A 143 19.28 10.07 -2.62
N SER A 144 19.58 8.87 -2.14
CA SER A 144 18.82 8.14 -1.12
C SER A 144 18.37 9.02 0.06
N THR A 145 19.29 9.81 0.65
CA THR A 145 18.97 10.70 1.77
C THR A 145 17.95 11.79 1.44
N VAL A 146 17.94 12.30 0.20
CA VAL A 146 16.97 13.29 -0.26
C VAL A 146 15.61 12.65 -0.45
N ALA A 147 15.55 11.47 -1.08
CA ALA A 147 14.29 10.73 -1.26
C ALA A 147 13.65 10.36 0.09
N ILE A 148 14.46 9.91 1.05
CA ILE A 148 13.99 9.60 2.41
C ILE A 148 13.44 10.86 3.11
N SER A 149 14.10 12.00 2.97
CA SER A 149 13.58 13.28 3.50
C SER A 149 12.25 13.66 2.85
N LYS A 150 12.15 13.53 1.51
CA LYS A 150 10.90 13.79 0.77
C LYS A 150 9.77 12.89 1.25
N LEU A 151 10.03 11.60 1.53
CA LEU A 151 9.05 10.66 2.07
C LEU A 151 8.50 11.14 3.42
N VAL A 152 9.37 11.59 4.32
CA VAL A 152 8.95 12.13 5.64
C VAL A 152 8.15 13.42 5.46
N ASP A 153 8.63 14.33 4.62
CA ASP A 153 7.96 15.61 4.35
C ASP A 153 6.60 15.42 3.67
N PHE A 154 6.48 14.40 2.82
CA PHE A 154 5.21 13.99 2.20
C PHE A 154 4.19 13.65 3.28
N PHE A 155 4.49 12.74 4.20
CA PHE A 155 3.56 12.39 5.28
C PHE A 155 3.30 13.55 6.24
N LYS A 156 4.32 14.37 6.57
CA LYS A 156 4.13 15.60 7.38
C LYS A 156 3.13 16.54 6.70
N THR A 157 3.27 16.74 5.40
CA THR A 157 2.37 17.58 4.59
C THR A 157 0.95 17.01 4.61
N LEU A 158 0.77 15.71 4.35
CA LEU A 158 -0.54 15.06 4.40
C LEU A 158 -1.19 15.20 5.79
N SER A 159 -0.41 15.07 6.87
CA SER A 159 -0.94 15.12 8.25
C SER A 159 -1.58 16.47 8.61
N THR A 160 -1.26 17.53 7.88
CA THR A 160 -1.80 18.88 8.11
C THR A 160 -2.57 19.44 6.90
N ALA A 161 -2.73 18.65 5.85
CA ALA A 161 -3.39 19.06 4.62
C ALA A 161 -4.89 19.31 4.85
N LYS A 162 -5.39 20.41 4.26
CA LYS A 162 -6.83 20.76 4.19
C LYS A 162 -7.56 20.72 5.54
N LEU A 163 -6.86 21.10 6.61
CA LEU A 163 -7.47 21.35 7.92
C LEU A 163 -8.16 22.71 7.93
N THR A 164 -9.33 22.80 8.59
CA THR A 164 -9.99 24.09 8.85
C THR A 164 -9.19 24.94 9.84
N PRO A 165 -9.45 26.26 9.92
CA PRO A 165 -8.81 27.11 10.92
C PRO A 165 -8.98 26.61 12.36
N GLU A 166 -10.16 26.08 12.70
CA GLU A 166 -10.48 25.55 14.02
C GLU A 166 -9.71 24.26 14.31
N GLU A 167 -9.67 23.33 13.34
CA GLU A 167 -8.89 22.09 13.46
C GLU A 167 -7.40 22.41 13.68
N LYS A 168 -6.87 23.41 12.96
CA LYS A 168 -5.48 23.90 13.15
C LYS A 168 -5.27 24.51 14.54
N ALA A 169 -6.20 25.34 15.01
CA ALA A 169 -6.11 25.97 16.32
C ALA A 169 -6.10 24.95 17.47
N TRP A 170 -6.77 23.80 17.29
CA TRP A 170 -6.76 22.68 18.23
C TRP A 170 -5.61 21.69 18.02
N GLY A 171 -4.69 21.97 17.10
CA GLY A 171 -3.54 21.11 16.84
C GLY A 171 -3.91 19.74 16.25
N GLN A 172 -5.08 19.64 15.59
CA GLN A 172 -5.52 18.38 15.01
C GLN A 172 -4.61 17.92 13.86
N LYS A 173 -4.62 16.61 13.61
CA LYS A 173 -3.91 15.96 12.51
C LYS A 173 -4.88 15.13 11.70
N ARG A 174 -4.73 15.15 10.37
CA ARG A 174 -5.46 14.27 9.45
C ARG A 174 -5.08 12.82 9.70
N LYS A 175 -6.07 11.92 9.59
CA LYS A 175 -5.84 10.48 9.55
C LYS A 175 -5.29 10.09 8.19
N ILE A 176 -4.23 9.30 8.16
CA ILE A 176 -3.58 8.80 6.95
C ILE A 176 -3.66 7.28 6.97
N LEU A 177 -4.14 6.68 5.88
CA LEU A 177 -4.14 5.24 5.68
C LEU A 177 -3.08 4.87 4.65
N ILE A 178 -2.03 4.17 5.06
CA ILE A 178 -1.00 3.63 4.16
C ILE A 178 -1.37 2.22 3.74
N LEU A 179 -1.47 2.02 2.44
CA LEU A 179 -1.71 0.75 1.78
C LEU A 179 -0.38 0.17 1.28
N PHE A 180 -0.06 -1.03 1.71
CA PHE A 180 1.04 -1.84 1.19
C PHE A 180 0.46 -3.02 0.40
N TRP A 181 1.16 -3.46 -0.65
CA TRP A 181 0.83 -4.76 -1.25
C TRP A 181 1.29 -5.90 -0.35
N ASP A 182 2.55 -5.91 0.10
CA ASP A 182 3.12 -6.82 1.09
C ASP A 182 4.03 -6.02 2.04
N ALA A 183 3.53 -5.68 3.23
CA ALA A 183 4.16 -4.66 4.07
C ALA A 183 5.51 -5.09 4.69
N ARG A 184 5.93 -6.35 4.53
CA ARG A 184 7.12 -6.91 5.22
C ARG A 184 8.40 -6.22 4.79
N LEU A 185 8.53 -5.87 3.51
CA LEU A 185 9.70 -5.17 3.01
C LEU A 185 9.71 -3.73 3.53
N GLU A 186 8.64 -2.98 3.32
CA GLU A 186 8.52 -1.58 3.70
C GLU A 186 8.71 -1.41 5.19
N HIS A 187 8.06 -2.22 6.03
CA HIS A 187 8.24 -2.13 7.48
C HIS A 187 9.69 -2.35 7.91
N ARG A 188 10.42 -3.29 7.27
CA ARG A 188 11.82 -3.56 7.57
C ARG A 188 12.71 -2.39 7.15
N ILE A 189 12.47 -1.82 5.97
CA ILE A 189 13.21 -0.65 5.47
C ILE A 189 12.93 0.58 6.34
N LEU A 190 11.67 0.93 6.58
CA LEU A 190 11.27 2.08 7.42
C LEU A 190 11.85 1.97 8.83
N LYS A 191 11.92 0.75 9.39
CA LYS A 191 12.57 0.50 10.68
C LYS A 191 14.06 0.81 10.64
N ASN A 192 14.75 0.30 9.63
CA ASN A 192 16.21 0.42 9.52
C ASN A 192 16.64 1.84 9.13
N TRP A 193 15.81 2.58 8.39
CA TRP A 193 15.96 4.02 8.19
C TRP A 193 15.57 4.86 9.40
N ASN A 194 15.10 4.22 10.49
CA ASN A 194 14.66 4.88 11.72
C ASN A 194 13.58 5.95 11.49
N LEU A 195 12.59 5.64 10.63
CA LEU A 195 11.53 6.60 10.29
C LEU A 195 10.32 6.56 11.22
N TYR A 196 10.10 5.48 11.98
CA TYR A 196 8.94 5.42 12.91
C TYR A 196 8.88 6.60 13.88
N PRO A 197 9.96 7.04 14.54
CA PRO A 197 9.88 8.21 15.43
C PRO A 197 9.40 9.49 14.73
N GLU A 198 9.74 9.68 13.46
CA GLU A 198 9.27 10.81 12.65
C GLU A 198 7.80 10.67 12.27
N LEU A 199 7.33 9.43 12.09
CA LEU A 199 5.96 9.09 11.69
C LEU A 199 4.99 8.94 12.89
N ASP A 200 5.49 8.62 14.09
CA ASP A 200 4.69 8.37 15.30
C ASP A 200 3.89 9.60 15.76
N GLY A 201 4.37 10.80 15.42
CA GLY A 201 3.64 12.07 15.64
C GLY A 201 2.48 12.30 14.67
N MET A 202 2.24 11.37 13.74
CA MET A 202 1.19 11.44 12.73
C MET A 202 0.13 10.38 12.99
N ASN A 203 -1.12 10.70 12.64
CA ASN A 203 -2.26 9.80 12.84
C ASN A 203 -2.33 8.78 11.67
N ILE A 204 -1.32 7.90 11.59
CA ILE A 204 -1.15 6.93 10.51
C ILE A 204 -1.69 5.56 10.92
N VAL A 205 -2.40 4.94 9.97
CA VAL A 205 -2.86 3.54 10.02
C VAL A 205 -2.26 2.80 8.83
N TYR A 206 -1.89 1.54 9.01
CA TYR A 206 -1.24 0.71 7.99
C TYR A 206 -2.11 -0.49 7.62
N TRP A 207 -2.31 -0.74 6.32
CA TRP A 207 -3.01 -1.91 5.78
C TRP A 207 -2.11 -2.70 4.83
N ASP A 208 -2.18 -4.02 4.97
CA ASP A 208 -1.53 -4.97 4.06
C ASP A 208 -2.59 -5.63 3.16
N LEU A 209 -2.51 -5.34 1.86
CA LEU A 209 -3.49 -5.79 0.87
C LEU A 209 -3.33 -7.26 0.50
N GLN A 210 -2.13 -7.85 0.61
CA GLN A 210 -1.91 -9.27 0.35
C GLN A 210 -2.56 -10.11 1.46
N LEU A 211 -2.37 -9.74 2.72
CA LEU A 211 -3.08 -10.36 3.85
C LEU A 211 -4.59 -10.21 3.69
N TRP A 212 -5.05 -9.02 3.29
CA TRP A 212 -6.47 -8.79 3.03
C TRP A 212 -7.02 -9.68 1.91
N SER A 213 -6.31 -9.81 0.78
CA SER A 213 -6.69 -10.67 -0.34
C SER A 213 -6.83 -12.13 0.09
N LEU A 214 -5.89 -12.64 0.89
CA LEU A 214 -5.94 -13.99 1.43
C LEU A 214 -7.13 -14.19 2.39
N LEU A 215 -7.42 -13.22 3.25
CA LEU A 215 -8.58 -13.24 4.15
C LEU A 215 -9.90 -13.15 3.38
N TYR A 216 -9.97 -12.31 2.36
CA TYR A 216 -11.15 -12.18 1.50
C TYR A 216 -11.42 -13.48 0.72
N ASN A 217 -10.38 -14.08 0.14
CA ASN A 217 -10.48 -15.33 -0.61
C ASN A 217 -10.85 -16.52 0.28
N SER A 218 -10.25 -16.65 1.47
CA SER A 218 -10.61 -17.70 2.43
C SER A 218 -12.05 -17.58 2.92
N ARG A 219 -12.55 -16.36 3.18
CA ARG A 219 -13.96 -16.11 3.53
C ARG A 219 -14.91 -16.41 2.37
N ARG A 220 -14.55 -16.13 1.12
CA ARG A 220 -15.34 -16.53 -0.08
C ARG A 220 -15.43 -18.04 -0.23
N VAL A 221 -14.32 -18.76 -0.07
CA VAL A 221 -14.30 -20.24 -0.18
C VAL A 221 -15.12 -20.87 0.94
N GLY A 222 -15.01 -20.36 2.17
CA GLY A 222 -15.84 -20.78 3.30
C GLY A 222 -17.34 -20.53 3.08
N ALA A 223 -17.70 -19.35 2.58
CA ALA A 223 -19.08 -18.99 2.25
C ALA A 223 -19.66 -19.84 1.10
N HIS A 224 -18.85 -20.17 0.08
CA HIS A 224 -19.25 -21.09 -1.01
C HIS A 224 -19.43 -22.53 -0.53
N LYS A 225 -18.59 -23.03 0.40
CA LYS A 225 -18.79 -24.33 1.04
C LYS A 225 -20.06 -24.35 1.90
N ALA A 226 -20.31 -23.30 2.67
CA ALA A 226 -21.50 -23.18 3.50
C ALA A 226 -22.80 -23.04 2.67
N SER A 227 -22.76 -22.39 1.50
CA SER A 227 -23.94 -22.30 0.61
C SER A 227 -24.21 -23.62 -0.12
N ARG A 228 -23.17 -24.38 -0.50
CA ARG A 228 -23.32 -25.74 -1.05
C ARG A 228 -23.95 -26.71 -0.03
N MET A 229 -23.57 -26.62 1.24
CA MET A 229 -24.16 -27.46 2.31
C MET A 229 -25.62 -27.13 2.66
N LYS A 230 -26.11 -25.95 2.24
CA LYS A 230 -27.49 -25.50 2.42
C LYS A 230 -28.41 -25.76 1.21
N ASN A 231 -27.86 -26.25 0.09
CA ASN A 231 -28.66 -26.67 -1.06
C ASN A 231 -28.94 -28.19 -0.97
N PRO A 232 -30.19 -28.63 -0.70
CA PRO A 232 -30.49 -30.05 -0.50
C PRO A 232 -30.20 -30.93 -1.72
N GLN A 233 -30.13 -30.35 -2.93
CA GLN A 233 -29.79 -31.08 -4.16
C GLN A 233 -28.30 -31.40 -4.32
N LEU A 234 -27.40 -30.80 -3.54
CA LEU A 234 -25.95 -31.02 -3.62
C LEU A 234 -25.39 -31.87 -2.47
N ARG A 235 -26.25 -32.36 -1.56
CA ARG A 235 -25.83 -33.25 -0.47
C ARG A 235 -25.54 -34.68 -0.94
N SER A 236 -26.10 -35.12 -2.07
CA SER A 236 -25.97 -36.51 -2.55
C SER A 236 -24.68 -36.82 -3.32
N ILE A 237 -23.79 -35.84 -3.53
CA ILE A 237 -22.50 -36.07 -4.23
C ILE A 237 -21.32 -36.15 -3.23
N ALA A 238 -21.54 -35.79 -1.96
CA ALA A 238 -20.47 -35.79 -0.94
C ALA A 238 -20.42 -37.07 -0.08
N GLU A 239 -21.25 -38.07 -0.39
CA GLU A 239 -21.23 -39.41 0.23
C GLU A 239 -21.14 -40.50 -0.85
N ILE A 240 -20.04 -40.51 -1.60
CA ILE A 240 -19.45 -41.70 -2.25
C ILE A 240 -17.93 -41.59 -2.09
#